data_AF-A0A520IUA1-F1
#
_entry.id   AF-A0A520IUA1-F1
#
_cell.length_a   1.000
_cell.length_b   1.000
_cell.length_c   1.000
_cell.angle_alpha   90.00
_cell.angle_beta   90.00
_cell.angle_gamma   90.00
#
_symmetry.space_group_name_H-M   'P 1'
#
loop_
_entity.id
_entity.type
_entity.pdbx_description
1 polymer ?
#
loop_
_entity_poly.entity_id
_entity_poly.type
_entity_poly.pdbx_seq_one_letter_code
_entity_poly.pdbx_strand_id
1 'polypeptide(L)'
;MTLRRVLFQMHWFLGITAGFVLALMGVTGAAMAFEDEIMAALSPGVVTLAPLPNGAGDAARLSPDALVRAASAQRDGKRVQDLTIARDPTLAAQVRFAAKKGQRGGERSYIDPRTGRLLGTATGAGVFRTIENLHRWLALPGGRNGIGSQLTGLSALALVFFALSGLYLRWPRHPLDWRAWFVLDLRKTGRNLYRALHAVIGGWVLVFYLLSAATGLWWSYDW
;
A
#
# COMPACT_ATOMS: atom_id res chain seq x y z
N MET A 1 -33.28 -11.28 21.81
CA MET A 1 -32.21 -11.64 20.85
C MET A 1 -30.88 -11.63 21.60
N THR A 2 -30.03 -12.65 21.49
CA THR A 2 -28.72 -12.64 22.17
C THR A 2 -27.72 -11.77 21.39
N LEU A 3 -26.82 -11.06 22.07
CA LEU A 3 -25.79 -10.20 21.46
C LEU A 3 -25.02 -10.93 20.35
N ARG A 4 -24.61 -12.18 20.62
CA ARG A 4 -23.90 -13.03 19.65
C ARG A 4 -24.70 -13.26 18.36
N ARG A 5 -26.03 -13.38 18.43
CA ARG A 5 -26.87 -13.56 17.24
C ARG A 5 -26.95 -12.27 16.41
N VAL A 6 -27.08 -11.12 17.06
CA VAL A 6 -27.08 -9.81 16.39
C VAL A 6 -25.74 -9.56 15.71
N LEU A 7 -24.63 -9.75 16.42
CA LEU A 7 -23.28 -9.59 15.85
C LEU A 7 -23.05 -10.54 14.67
N PHE A 8 -23.52 -11.79 14.75
CA PHE A 8 -23.42 -12.73 13.64
C PHE A 8 -24.21 -12.26 12.41
N GLN A 9 -25.43 -11.77 12.61
CA GLN A 9 -26.26 -11.24 11.52
C GLN A 9 -25.61 -10.01 10.87
N MET A 10 -25.14 -9.06 11.68
CA MET A 10 -24.45 -7.88 11.18
C MET A 10 -23.14 -8.24 10.47
N HIS A 11 -22.30 -9.08 11.07
CA HIS A 11 -21.01 -9.48 10.51
C HIS A 11 -21.17 -10.20 9.17
N TRP A 12 -22.12 -11.13 9.05
CA TRP A 12 -22.35 -11.81 7.77
C TRP A 12 -22.97 -10.88 6.72
N PHE A 13 -23.98 -10.07 7.10
CA PHE A 13 -24.66 -9.17 6.16
C PHE A 13 -23.73 -8.08 5.64
N LEU A 14 -23.02 -7.42 6.55
CA LEU A 14 -22.01 -6.42 6.18
C LEU A 14 -20.83 -7.10 5.49
N GLY A 15 -20.45 -8.31 5.89
CA GLY A 15 -19.30 -9.01 5.31
C GLY A 15 -19.50 -9.35 3.83
N ILE A 16 -20.72 -9.69 3.42
CA ILE A 16 -21.03 -9.92 2.00
C ILE A 16 -21.13 -8.60 1.22
N THR A 17 -21.65 -7.54 1.83
CA THR A 17 -21.87 -6.25 1.14
C THR A 17 -20.60 -5.40 1.11
N ALA A 18 -20.05 -5.05 2.27
CA ALA A 18 -18.83 -4.25 2.40
C ALA A 18 -17.55 -5.05 2.10
N GLY A 19 -17.61 -6.39 2.12
CA GLY A 19 -16.45 -7.24 1.85
C GLY A 19 -15.81 -7.02 0.48
N PHE A 20 -16.60 -6.66 -0.53
CA PHE A 20 -16.06 -6.32 -1.86
C PHE A 20 -15.17 -5.07 -1.82
N VAL A 21 -15.63 -4.01 -1.15
CA VAL A 21 -14.85 -2.78 -0.98
C VAL A 21 -13.59 -3.06 -0.18
N LEU A 22 -13.69 -3.83 0.91
CA LEU A 22 -12.52 -4.22 1.72
C LEU A 22 -11.53 -5.08 0.94
N ALA A 23 -12.00 -5.98 0.08
CA ALA A 23 -11.14 -6.77 -0.80
C ALA A 23 -10.40 -5.87 -1.80
N LEU A 24 -11.10 -4.88 -2.39
CA LEU A 24 -10.48 -3.89 -3.26
C LEU A 24 -9.40 -3.09 -2.51
N MET A 25 -9.68 -2.65 -1.29
CA MET A 25 -8.71 -1.94 -0.44
C MET A 25 -7.50 -2.82 -0.13
N GLY A 26 -7.72 -4.09 0.21
CA GLY A 26 -6.63 -5.04 0.46
C GLY A 26 -5.74 -5.28 -0.76
N VAL A 27 -6.34 -5.48 -1.94
CA VAL A 27 -5.61 -5.72 -3.20
C VAL A 27 -4.82 -4.49 -3.61
N THR A 28 -5.42 -3.30 -3.57
CA THR A 28 -4.74 -2.05 -3.92
C THR A 28 -3.64 -1.70 -2.92
N GLY A 29 -3.86 -1.93 -1.63
CA GLY A 29 -2.85 -1.75 -0.59
C GLY A 29 -1.67 -2.70 -0.77
N ALA A 30 -1.94 -3.98 -1.04
CA ALA A 30 -0.90 -4.96 -1.35
C ALA A 30 -0.11 -4.58 -2.61
N ALA A 31 -0.78 -4.14 -3.68
CA ALA A 31 -0.11 -3.69 -4.89
C ALA A 31 0.86 -2.53 -4.62
N MET A 32 0.43 -1.50 -3.87
CA MET A 32 1.30 -0.37 -3.50
C MET A 32 2.49 -0.78 -2.62
N ALA A 33 2.33 -1.79 -1.76
CA ALA A 33 3.42 -2.28 -0.91
C ALA A 33 4.58 -2.89 -1.71
N PHE A 34 4.33 -3.30 -2.97
CA PHE A 34 5.33 -3.84 -3.90
C PHE A 34 5.58 -2.90 -5.10
N GLU A 35 5.21 -1.61 -4.99
CA GLU A 35 5.37 -0.66 -6.11
C GLU A 35 6.82 -0.60 -6.59
N ASP A 36 7.78 -0.42 -5.68
CA ASP A 36 9.17 -0.20 -6.07
C ASP A 36 9.78 -1.44 -6.76
N GLU A 37 9.47 -2.66 -6.29
CA GLU A 37 9.92 -3.92 -6.91
C GLU A 37 9.30 -4.13 -8.29
N ILE A 38 7.99 -3.90 -8.42
CA ILE A 38 7.28 -4.04 -9.69
C ILE A 38 7.81 -3.01 -10.70
N MET A 39 8.02 -1.77 -10.26
CA MET A 39 8.56 -0.69 -11.09
C MET A 39 10.00 -0.98 -11.53
N ALA A 40 10.84 -1.54 -10.64
CA ALA A 40 12.19 -1.98 -10.97
C ALA A 40 12.20 -3.09 -12.02
N ALA A 41 11.29 -4.07 -11.90
CA ALA A 41 11.17 -5.16 -12.86
C ALA A 41 10.66 -4.69 -14.24
N LEU A 42 9.74 -3.73 -14.28
CA LEU A 42 9.11 -3.23 -15.51
C LEU A 42 9.93 -2.16 -16.24
N SER A 43 10.91 -1.53 -15.58
CA SER A 43 11.60 -0.34 -16.08
C SER A 43 13.13 -0.46 -16.09
N PRO A 44 13.70 -1.46 -16.78
CA PRO A 44 15.13 -1.55 -16.95
C PRO A 44 15.69 -0.34 -17.70
N GLY A 45 16.80 0.21 -17.21
CA GLY A 45 17.43 1.42 -17.75
C GLY A 45 16.84 2.73 -17.22
N VAL A 46 15.71 2.69 -16.51
CA VAL A 46 15.11 3.86 -15.84
C VAL A 46 15.20 3.71 -14.32
N VAL A 47 14.77 2.57 -13.79
CA VAL A 47 14.82 2.27 -12.34
C VAL A 47 16.05 1.45 -12.01
N THR A 48 16.35 0.42 -12.82
CA THR A 48 17.58 -0.38 -12.68
C THR A 48 18.62 0.09 -13.70
N LEU A 49 19.86 0.18 -13.25
CA LEU A 49 21.01 0.66 -14.00
C LEU A 49 22.00 -0.48 -14.20
N ALA A 50 22.75 -0.42 -15.31
CA ALA A 50 23.82 -1.37 -15.54
C ALA A 50 24.86 -1.32 -14.40
N PRO A 51 25.38 -2.50 -13.97
CA PRO A 51 26.49 -2.56 -13.03
C PRO A 51 27.70 -1.79 -13.57
N LEU A 52 28.44 -1.13 -12.68
CA LEU A 52 29.70 -0.49 -13.05
C LEU A 52 30.76 -1.57 -13.34
N PRO A 53 31.63 -1.36 -14.34
CA PRO A 53 32.89 -2.08 -14.42
C PRO A 53 33.67 -1.85 -13.12
N ASN A 54 34.20 -2.91 -12.51
CA ASN A 54 35.14 -2.89 -11.39
C ASN A 54 34.59 -2.51 -9.99
N GLY A 55 33.27 -2.60 -9.74
CA GLY A 55 32.74 -2.53 -8.37
C GLY A 55 32.89 -1.18 -7.66
N ALA A 56 33.16 -0.10 -8.39
CA ALA A 56 33.30 1.28 -7.88
C ALA A 56 31.95 1.92 -7.45
N GLY A 57 31.12 1.18 -6.72
CA GLY A 57 29.69 1.45 -6.52
C GLY A 57 29.35 2.79 -5.85
N ASP A 58 30.22 3.29 -4.97
CA ASP A 58 29.95 4.50 -4.18
C ASP A 58 30.86 5.68 -4.51
N ALA A 59 32.12 5.44 -4.91
CA ALA A 59 33.06 6.51 -5.29
C ALA A 59 32.67 7.24 -6.59
N ALA A 60 31.79 6.65 -7.40
CA ALA A 60 31.33 7.21 -8.67
C ALA A 60 29.98 7.95 -8.58
N ARG A 61 29.38 8.11 -7.40
CA ARG A 61 28.09 8.80 -7.25
C ARG A 61 28.28 10.29 -6.95
N LEU A 62 27.42 11.12 -7.54
CA LEU A 62 27.34 12.54 -7.25
C LEU A 62 26.77 12.79 -5.86
N SER A 63 27.16 13.91 -5.25
CA SER A 63 26.56 14.34 -3.98
C SER A 63 25.06 14.66 -4.16
N PRO A 64 24.24 14.53 -3.10
CA PRO A 64 22.82 14.89 -3.17
C PRO A 64 22.58 16.30 -3.73
N ASP A 65 23.37 17.29 -3.31
CA ASP A 65 23.28 18.66 -3.81
C ASP A 65 23.58 18.78 -5.30
N ALA A 66 24.56 18.02 -5.80
CA ALA A 66 24.86 17.96 -7.23
C ALA A 66 23.70 17.35 -8.03
N LEU A 67 23.06 16.29 -7.50
CA LEU A 67 21.88 15.68 -8.13
C LEU A 67 20.68 16.62 -8.16
N VAL A 68 20.40 17.34 -7.07
CA VAL A 68 19.32 18.34 -7.02
C VAL A 68 19.55 19.44 -8.04
N ARG A 69 20.78 19.97 -8.14
CA ARG A 69 21.13 21.00 -9.14
C ARG A 69 20.99 20.47 -10.56
N ALA A 70 21.51 19.29 -10.84
CA ALA A 70 21.44 18.66 -12.16
C ALA A 70 19.97 18.39 -12.58
N ALA A 71 19.16 17.86 -11.67
CA ALA A 71 17.75 17.59 -11.91
C ALA A 71 16.96 18.88 -12.18
N SER A 72 17.20 19.93 -11.38
CA SER A 72 16.53 21.22 -11.53
C SER A 72 16.90 21.88 -12.86
N ALA A 73 18.17 21.84 -13.25
CA ALA A 73 18.66 22.42 -14.51
C ALA A 73 18.03 21.75 -15.74
N GLN A 74 17.82 20.43 -15.71
CA GLN A 74 17.21 19.67 -16.81
C GLN A 74 15.67 19.80 -16.89
N ARG A 75 15.03 20.51 -15.95
CA ARG A 75 13.57 20.73 -15.93
C ARG A 75 13.26 22.22 -15.76
N ASP A 76 13.95 23.07 -16.50
CA ASP A 76 13.73 24.52 -16.55
C ASP A 76 13.71 25.20 -15.17
N GLY A 77 14.57 24.75 -14.25
CA GLY A 77 14.65 25.29 -12.90
C GLY A 77 13.52 24.87 -11.97
N LYS A 78 12.71 23.86 -12.32
CA LYS A 78 11.68 23.33 -11.40
C LYS A 78 12.31 22.90 -10.08
N ARG A 79 11.74 23.40 -8.98
CA ARG A 79 12.16 23.05 -7.62
C ARG A 79 11.99 21.54 -7.36
N VAL A 80 13.05 20.88 -6.90
CA VAL A 80 12.98 19.53 -6.33
C VAL A 80 12.34 19.62 -4.94
N GLN A 81 11.31 18.81 -4.70
CA GLN A 81 10.67 18.68 -3.38
C GLN A 81 11.30 17.57 -2.56
N ASP A 82 11.64 16.45 -3.20
CA ASP A 82 12.16 15.26 -2.55
C ASP A 82 13.18 14.57 -3.45
N LEU A 83 14.23 14.05 -2.83
CA LEU A 83 15.27 13.24 -3.46
C LEU A 83 15.45 11.98 -2.62
N THR A 84 15.12 10.83 -3.19
CA THR A 84 15.33 9.52 -2.57
C THR A 84 16.48 8.82 -3.29
N ILE A 85 17.54 8.49 -2.55
CA ILE A 85 18.72 7.79 -3.07
C ILE A 85 18.72 6.36 -2.54
N ALA A 86 18.69 5.39 -3.45
CA ALA A 86 18.79 3.97 -3.10
C ALA A 86 20.21 3.63 -2.63
N ARG A 87 20.32 2.76 -1.62
CA ARG A 87 21.62 2.21 -1.19
C ARG A 87 22.24 1.33 -2.28
N ASP A 88 21.42 0.51 -2.94
CA ASP A 88 21.86 -0.34 -4.03
C ASP A 88 22.43 0.50 -5.20
N PRO A 89 23.71 0.30 -5.59
CA PRO A 89 24.34 1.03 -6.69
C PRO A 89 23.71 0.73 -8.05
N THR A 90 22.95 -0.35 -8.18
CA THR A 90 22.26 -0.73 -9.41
C THR A 90 20.89 -0.04 -9.56
N LEU A 91 20.46 0.77 -8.58
CA LEU A 91 19.22 1.51 -8.67
C LEU A 91 19.45 2.99 -8.97
N ALA A 92 18.60 3.55 -9.81
CA ALA A 92 18.55 4.99 -10.05
C ALA A 92 18.02 5.73 -8.81
N ALA A 93 18.48 6.96 -8.62
CA ALA A 93 17.89 7.83 -7.61
C ALA A 93 16.56 8.40 -8.14
N GLN A 94 15.71 8.82 -7.22
CA GLN A 94 14.38 9.30 -7.54
C GLN A 94 14.22 10.75 -7.10
N VAL A 95 13.67 11.55 -8.01
CA VAL A 95 13.43 12.97 -7.81
C VAL A 95 11.93 13.22 -7.94
N ARG A 96 11.37 13.92 -6.94
CA ARG A 96 10.01 14.46 -7.02
C ARG A 96 10.10 15.96 -7.22
N PHE A 97 9.60 16.45 -8.35
CA PHE A 97 9.53 17.89 -8.61
C PHE A 97 8.30 18.52 -7.97
N ALA A 98 8.36 19.80 -7.64
CA ALA A 98 7.21 20.52 -7.13
C ALA A 98 6.05 20.49 -8.13
N ALA A 99 4.85 20.19 -7.63
CA ALA A 99 3.65 20.29 -8.43
C ALA A 99 3.44 21.74 -8.90
N LYS A 100 2.93 21.91 -10.13
CA LYS A 100 2.48 23.24 -10.58
C LYS A 100 1.33 23.71 -9.67
N LYS A 101 1.20 25.03 -9.49
CA LYS A 101 0.13 25.64 -8.69
C LYS A 101 -1.24 25.08 -9.15
N GLY A 102 -1.94 24.40 -8.25
CA GLY A 102 -3.25 23.76 -8.53
C GLY A 102 -3.21 22.28 -8.95
N GLN A 103 -2.02 21.69 -9.18
CA GLN A 103 -1.89 20.24 -9.40
C GLN A 103 -1.53 19.52 -8.10
N ARG A 104 -2.13 18.34 -7.88
CA ARG A 104 -1.81 17.46 -6.74
C ARG A 104 -0.78 16.42 -7.18
N GLY A 105 0.30 16.30 -6.40
CA GLY A 105 1.36 15.33 -6.62
C GLY A 105 2.42 15.84 -7.60
N GLY A 106 3.64 16.01 -7.09
CA GLY A 106 4.80 16.32 -7.91
C GLY A 106 5.14 15.24 -8.94
N GLU A 107 5.70 15.63 -10.08
CA GLU A 107 6.20 14.69 -11.09
C GLU A 107 7.36 13.86 -10.49
N ARG A 108 7.17 12.54 -10.36
CA ARG A 108 8.19 11.57 -9.93
C ARG A 108 9.00 11.17 -11.17
N SER A 109 10.30 11.41 -11.16
CA SER A 109 11.23 11.08 -12.23
C SER A 109 12.45 10.38 -11.64
N TYR A 110 13.14 9.58 -12.44
CA TYR A 110 14.39 8.94 -12.07
C TYR A 110 15.57 9.74 -12.60
N ILE A 111 16.67 9.73 -11.85
CA ILE A 111 17.95 10.34 -12.17
C ILE A 111 19.06 9.32 -11.95
N ASP A 112 20.00 9.27 -12.89
CA ASP A 112 21.21 8.47 -12.71
C ASP A 112 22.09 9.13 -11.64
N PRO A 113 22.36 8.46 -10.51
CA PRO A 113 23.14 9.03 -9.41
C PRO A 113 24.61 9.24 -9.77
N ARG A 114 25.11 8.67 -10.86
CA ARG A 114 26.51 8.74 -11.30
C ARG A 114 26.73 9.88 -12.29
N THR A 115 25.80 10.06 -13.22
CA THR A 115 25.91 11.07 -14.29
C THR A 115 25.08 12.32 -14.03
N GLY A 116 24.09 12.25 -13.15
CA GLY A 116 23.12 13.33 -12.92
C GLY A 116 22.11 13.48 -14.06
N ARG A 117 22.06 12.56 -15.02
CA ARG A 117 21.11 12.60 -16.15
C ARG A 117 19.72 12.14 -15.71
N LEU A 118 18.68 12.88 -16.07
CA LEU A 118 17.30 12.43 -15.88
C LEU A 118 16.98 11.28 -16.84
N LEU A 119 16.45 10.19 -16.28
CA LEU A 119 16.03 8.99 -16.99
C LEU A 119 14.53 9.01 -17.32
N GLY A 120 13.79 9.95 -16.74
CA GLY A 120 12.36 10.14 -16.98
C GLY A 120 11.48 9.34 -16.01
N THR A 121 10.24 9.11 -16.42
CA THR A 121 9.24 8.38 -15.63
C THR A 121 9.33 6.89 -15.90
N ALA A 122 9.30 6.08 -14.86
CA ALA A 122 9.28 4.63 -14.99
C ALA A 122 7.96 4.10 -15.59
N THR A 123 8.05 3.01 -16.34
CA THR A 123 6.91 2.26 -16.87
C THR A 123 6.06 1.74 -15.72
N GLY A 124 4.74 1.98 -15.78
CA GLY A 124 3.82 1.59 -14.69
C GLY A 124 3.49 2.72 -13.71
N ALA A 125 4.22 3.85 -13.73
CA ALA A 125 3.96 4.97 -12.82
C ALA A 125 2.53 5.55 -12.95
N GLY A 126 1.94 5.49 -14.13
CA GLY A 126 0.53 5.87 -14.34
C GLY A 126 -0.45 4.89 -13.72
N VAL A 127 -0.16 3.59 -13.80
CA VAL A 127 -0.99 2.53 -13.21
C VAL A 127 -0.97 2.62 -11.69
N PHE A 128 0.21 2.77 -11.08
CA PHE A 128 0.31 2.93 -9.63
C PHE A 128 -0.34 4.21 -9.11
N ARG A 129 -0.30 5.30 -9.89
CA ARG A 129 -1.08 6.50 -9.57
C ARG A 129 -2.58 6.25 -9.56
N THR A 130 -3.09 5.41 -10.47
CA THR A 130 -4.49 4.99 -10.48
C THR A 130 -4.80 4.08 -9.30
N ILE A 131 -3.92 3.13 -8.96
CA ILE A 131 -4.07 2.25 -7.79
C ILE A 131 -4.10 3.07 -6.50
N GLU A 132 -3.20 4.04 -6.35
CA GLU A 132 -3.17 4.94 -5.20
C GLU A 132 -4.45 5.78 -5.13
N ASN A 133 -4.91 6.33 -6.25
CA ASN A 133 -6.16 7.08 -6.33
C ASN A 133 -7.38 6.20 -5.94
N LEU A 134 -7.38 4.94 -6.35
CA LEU A 134 -8.42 3.97 -6.00
C LEU A 134 -8.37 3.61 -4.51
N HIS A 135 -7.18 3.37 -3.95
CA HIS A 135 -7.02 3.01 -2.54
C HIS A 135 -7.35 4.18 -1.61
N ARG A 136 -6.89 5.40 -1.94
CA ARG A 136 -7.07 6.57 -1.07
C ARG A 136 -8.46 7.17 -1.21
N TRP A 137 -9.02 7.20 -2.41
CA TRP A 137 -10.22 7.98 -2.71
C TRP A 137 -11.27 7.22 -3.54
N LEU A 138 -11.14 5.91 -3.73
CA LEU A 138 -12.00 5.11 -4.63
C LEU A 138 -12.08 5.68 -6.06
N ALA A 139 -11.01 6.37 -6.50
CA ALA A 139 -10.97 7.10 -7.76
C ALA A 139 -12.07 8.17 -7.92
N LEU A 140 -12.69 8.61 -6.81
CA LEU A 140 -13.68 9.66 -6.77
C LEU A 140 -13.02 11.05 -6.69
N PRO A 141 -13.67 12.09 -7.27
CA PRO A 141 -13.15 13.45 -7.21
C PRO A 141 -13.18 14.02 -5.78
N GLY A 142 -12.42 15.10 -5.57
CA GLY A 142 -12.34 15.83 -4.29
C GLY A 142 -11.12 15.50 -3.42
N GLY A 143 -10.46 14.36 -3.66
CA GLY A 143 -9.29 13.90 -2.89
C GLY A 143 -9.58 13.86 -1.38
N ARG A 144 -8.70 14.43 -0.53
CA ARG A 144 -8.82 14.35 0.95
C ARG A 144 -10.18 14.81 1.51
N ASN A 145 -10.81 15.81 0.90
CA ASN A 145 -12.09 16.34 1.36
C ASN A 145 -13.28 15.80 0.54
N GLY A 146 -13.01 14.91 -0.42
CA GLY A 146 -14.04 14.26 -1.22
C GLY A 146 -14.68 13.11 -0.47
N ILE A 147 -15.87 12.71 -0.94
CA ILE A 147 -16.61 11.56 -0.41
C ILE A 147 -15.79 10.26 -0.47
N GLY A 148 -14.89 10.14 -1.46
CA GLY A 148 -13.99 9.00 -1.58
C GLY A 148 -13.07 8.82 -0.38
N SER A 149 -12.51 9.90 0.16
CA SER A 149 -11.68 9.86 1.37
C SER A 149 -12.47 9.38 2.58
N GLN A 150 -13.72 9.86 2.71
CA GLN A 150 -14.62 9.46 3.79
C GLN A 150 -15.01 7.98 3.70
N LEU A 151 -15.27 7.49 2.48
CA LEU A 151 -15.58 6.07 2.24
C LEU A 151 -14.38 5.16 2.54
N THR A 152 -13.16 5.59 2.20
CA THR A 152 -11.93 4.88 2.60
C THR A 152 -11.79 4.85 4.12
N GLY A 153 -11.98 5.97 4.81
CA GLY A 153 -11.96 6.03 6.28
C GLY A 153 -13.02 5.15 6.93
N LEU A 154 -14.25 5.15 6.39
CA LEU A 154 -15.34 4.27 6.83
C LEU A 154 -15.00 2.79 6.59
N SER A 155 -14.30 2.48 5.50
CA SER A 155 -13.81 1.12 5.23
C SER A 155 -12.82 0.66 6.28
N ALA A 156 -11.93 1.55 6.75
CA ALA A 156 -11.03 1.24 7.86
C ALA A 156 -11.78 0.98 9.18
N LEU A 157 -12.80 1.79 9.51
CA LEU A 157 -13.69 1.53 10.66
C LEU A 157 -14.45 0.20 10.53
N ALA A 158 -14.96 -0.09 9.33
CA ALA A 158 -15.63 -1.35 9.05
C ALA A 158 -14.67 -2.53 9.24
N LEU A 159 -13.41 -2.41 8.81
CA LEU A 159 -12.39 -3.44 9.02
C LEU A 159 -12.13 -3.69 10.51
N VAL A 160 -12.06 -2.64 11.34
CA VAL A 160 -11.96 -2.78 12.81
C VAL A 160 -13.19 -3.52 13.36
N PHE A 161 -14.38 -3.12 12.95
CA PHE A 161 -15.62 -3.81 13.35
C PHE A 161 -15.59 -5.29 12.97
N PHE A 162 -15.22 -5.65 11.74
CA PHE A 162 -15.12 -7.05 11.31
C PHE A 162 -14.06 -7.83 12.06
N ALA A 163 -12.90 -7.23 12.31
CA ALA A 163 -11.82 -7.84 13.08
C ALA A 163 -12.29 -8.20 14.50
N LEU A 164 -12.86 -7.24 15.23
CA LEU A 164 -13.29 -7.44 16.61
C LEU A 164 -14.52 -8.34 16.72
N SER A 165 -15.53 -8.12 15.86
CA SER A 165 -16.72 -8.99 15.83
C SER A 165 -16.39 -10.41 15.37
N GLY A 166 -15.48 -10.57 14.40
CA GLY A 166 -15.00 -11.87 13.95
C GLY A 166 -14.26 -12.63 15.06
N LEU A 167 -13.38 -11.95 15.80
CA LEU A 167 -12.72 -12.50 16.98
C LEU A 167 -13.74 -12.96 18.04
N TYR A 168 -14.71 -12.11 18.37
CA TYR A 168 -15.75 -12.43 19.33
C TYR A 168 -16.62 -13.62 18.90
N LEU A 169 -17.01 -13.68 17.62
CA LEU A 169 -17.85 -14.75 17.09
C LEU A 169 -17.12 -16.09 16.99
N ARG A 170 -15.81 -16.04 16.68
CA ARG A 170 -14.92 -17.20 16.56
C ARG A 170 -14.50 -17.77 17.91
N TRP A 171 -14.53 -16.96 18.98
CA TRP A 171 -13.94 -17.27 20.28
C TRP A 171 -14.08 -18.77 20.65
N PRO A 172 -12.97 -19.54 20.68
CA PRO A 172 -13.03 -20.98 20.83
C PRO A 172 -13.50 -21.36 22.23
N ARG A 173 -14.14 -22.53 22.33
CA ARG A 173 -14.60 -23.08 23.62
C ARG A 173 -13.45 -23.34 24.59
N HIS A 174 -12.28 -23.72 24.07
CA HIS A 174 -11.05 -23.95 24.84
C HIS A 174 -9.99 -22.93 24.38
N PRO A 175 -9.99 -21.70 24.91
CA PRO A 175 -9.08 -20.65 24.45
C PRO A 175 -7.60 -20.92 24.76
N LEU A 176 -7.32 -21.83 25.70
CA LEU A 176 -5.95 -22.26 26.02
C LEU A 176 -5.37 -23.27 25.01
N ASP A 177 -6.19 -23.86 24.14
CA ASP A 177 -5.70 -24.76 23.09
C ASP A 177 -5.29 -23.95 21.86
N TRP A 178 -3.98 -23.77 21.67
CA TRP A 178 -3.42 -23.06 20.51
C TRP A 178 -3.86 -23.67 19.18
N ARG A 179 -4.15 -24.98 19.11
CA ARG A 179 -4.57 -25.64 17.88
C ARG A 179 -5.94 -25.14 17.44
N ALA A 180 -6.83 -24.85 18.40
CA ALA A 180 -8.14 -24.27 18.12
C ALA A 180 -8.05 -22.88 17.45
N TRP A 181 -6.95 -22.15 17.69
CA TRP A 181 -6.68 -20.85 17.09
C TRP A 181 -6.00 -20.94 15.73
N PHE A 182 -4.97 -21.78 15.60
CA PHE A 182 -4.03 -21.68 14.48
C PHE A 182 -4.05 -22.87 13.51
N VAL A 183 -4.64 -24.02 13.85
CA VAL A 183 -4.58 -25.20 12.99
C VAL A 183 -5.74 -25.21 11.98
N LEU A 184 -5.39 -25.31 10.69
CA LEU A 184 -6.33 -25.55 9.61
C LEU A 184 -6.65 -27.02 9.48
N ASP A 185 -7.93 -27.36 9.57
CA ASP A 185 -8.42 -28.71 9.30
C ASP A 185 -8.93 -28.82 7.86
N LEU A 186 -8.04 -29.22 6.96
CA LEU A 186 -8.31 -29.39 5.53
C LEU A 186 -9.10 -30.67 5.21
N ARG A 187 -9.40 -31.52 6.21
CA ARG A 187 -10.26 -32.70 6.02
C ARG A 187 -11.74 -32.30 5.88
N LYS A 188 -12.09 -31.07 6.27
CA LYS A 188 -13.42 -30.50 6.09
C LYS A 188 -13.70 -30.24 4.61
N THR A 189 -14.96 -30.35 4.20
CA THR A 189 -15.39 -30.12 2.82
C THR A 189 -16.51 -29.07 2.74
N GLY A 190 -16.68 -28.48 1.56
CA GLY A 190 -17.75 -27.52 1.25
C GLY A 190 -17.82 -26.32 2.21
N ARG A 191 -19.03 -26.01 2.70
CA ARG A 191 -19.27 -24.86 3.59
C ARG A 191 -18.46 -24.89 4.87
N ASN A 192 -18.19 -26.09 5.40
CA ASN A 192 -17.42 -26.22 6.65
C ASN A 192 -15.94 -25.92 6.44
N LEU A 193 -15.40 -26.22 5.25
CA LEU A 193 -14.05 -25.81 4.87
C LEU A 193 -13.94 -24.30 4.76
N TYR A 194 -14.83 -23.63 4.01
CA TYR A 194 -14.80 -22.17 3.87
C TYR A 194 -14.93 -21.43 5.20
N ARG A 195 -15.80 -21.92 6.10
CA ARG A 195 -15.92 -21.38 7.47
C ARG A 195 -14.63 -21.58 8.27
N ALA A 196 -14.00 -22.76 8.16
CA ALA A 196 -12.73 -23.03 8.84
C ALA A 196 -11.60 -22.15 8.30
N LEU A 197 -11.47 -22.02 6.97
CA LEU A 197 -10.51 -21.15 6.32
C LEU A 197 -10.71 -19.69 6.74
N HIS A 198 -11.92 -19.15 6.57
CA HIS A 198 -12.21 -17.76 6.92
C HIS A 198 -11.91 -17.45 8.39
N ALA A 199 -12.29 -18.36 9.30
CA ALA A 199 -12.10 -18.12 10.72
C ALA A 199 -10.62 -18.28 11.15
N VAL A 200 -9.89 -19.29 10.65
CA VAL A 200 -8.48 -19.52 11.01
C VAL A 200 -7.57 -18.48 10.34
N ILE A 201 -7.70 -18.30 9.02
CA ILE A 201 -6.90 -17.31 8.28
C ILE A 201 -7.22 -15.91 8.77
N GLY A 202 -8.50 -15.57 8.96
CA GLY A 202 -8.91 -14.30 9.55
C GLY A 202 -8.32 -14.07 10.95
N GLY A 203 -8.12 -15.14 11.72
CA GLY A 203 -7.39 -15.10 12.99
C GLY A 203 -5.90 -14.80 12.82
N TRP A 204 -5.23 -15.40 11.83
CA TRP A 204 -3.81 -15.14 11.54
C TRP A 204 -3.58 -13.69 11.13
N VAL A 205 -4.45 -13.16 10.26
CA VAL A 205 -4.29 -11.81 9.73
C VAL A 205 -4.95 -10.73 10.60
N LEU A 206 -5.58 -11.10 11.72
CA LEU A 206 -6.30 -10.19 12.60
C LEU A 206 -5.45 -9.00 13.04
N VAL A 207 -4.23 -9.28 13.52
CA VAL A 207 -3.31 -8.24 13.98
C VAL A 207 -2.90 -7.31 12.85
N PHE A 208 -2.66 -7.85 11.65
CA PHE A 208 -2.31 -7.07 10.47
C PHE A 208 -3.48 -6.20 10.00
N TYR A 209 -4.72 -6.70 10.06
CA TYR A 209 -5.91 -5.90 9.79
C TYR A 209 -6.09 -4.75 10.77
N LEU A 210 -5.89 -4.99 12.07
CA LEU A 210 -6.00 -3.95 13.08
C LEU A 210 -4.91 -2.89 12.92
N LEU A 211 -3.66 -3.30 12.66
CA LEU A 211 -2.56 -2.37 12.40
C LEU A 211 -2.81 -1.55 11.12
N SER A 212 -3.22 -2.20 10.04
CA SER A 212 -3.53 -1.53 8.77
C SER A 212 -4.72 -0.56 8.90
N ALA A 213 -5.75 -0.93 9.67
CA ALA A 213 -6.88 -0.05 9.91
C ALA A 213 -6.48 1.15 10.79
N ALA A 214 -5.68 0.92 11.83
CA ALA A 214 -5.21 1.98 12.72
C ALA A 214 -4.35 3.01 11.97
N THR A 215 -3.41 2.56 11.12
CA THR A 215 -2.63 3.47 10.28
C THR A 215 -3.52 4.19 9.28
N GLY A 216 -4.46 3.50 8.63
CA GLY A 216 -5.44 4.13 7.73
C GLY A 216 -6.23 5.24 8.42
N LEU A 217 -6.81 4.97 9.60
CA LEU A 217 -7.58 5.94 10.37
C LEU A 217 -6.75 7.14 10.82
N TRP A 218 -5.51 6.92 11.25
CA TRP A 218 -4.58 7.99 11.63
C TRP A 218 -4.32 8.98 10.50
N TRP A 219 -4.27 8.50 9.25
CA TRP A 219 -4.08 9.36 8.08
C TRP A 219 -5.39 9.91 7.51
N SER A 220 -6.50 9.22 7.71
CA SER A 220 -7.83 9.61 7.21
C SER A 220 -8.48 10.72 8.03
N TYR A 221 -8.35 10.65 9.36
CA TYR A 221 -8.92 11.62 10.27
C TYR A 221 -7.82 12.46 10.87
N ASP A 222 -8.11 13.72 11.11
CA ASP A 222 -7.21 14.57 11.91
C ASP A 222 -7.25 14.17 13.39
N TRP A 223 -8.29 13.38 13.76
CA TRP A 223 -8.73 12.87 15.06
C TRP A 223 -8.80 13.91 16.18
#